data_AF-A0A0U5NX48-F1
#
_entry.id   AF-A0A0U5NX48-F1
#
_cell.length_a   1.000
_cell.length_b   1.000
_cell.length_c   1.000
_cell.angle_alpha   90.00
_cell.angle_beta   90.00
_cell.angle_gamma   90.00
#
_symmetry.space_group_name_H-M   'P 1'
#
loop_
_entity.id
_entity.type
_entity.pdbx_description
1 polymer ?
#
loop_
_entity_poly.entity_id
_entity_poly.type
_entity_poly.pdbx_seq_one_letter_code
_entity_poly.pdbx_strand_id
1 'polypeptide(L)' 'MDMKQPNMMTVREVAKTGLLSEHALRIMLKAGKLPAIYIGKKALINYDKLCEQLSALGEDAENQSDSIWY' A
#
# COMPACT_ATOMS: atom_id res chain seq x y z
N MET A 1 -10.34 -4.41 -23.14
CA MET A 1 -9.47 -4.25 -21.95
C MET A 1 -9.42 -2.76 -21.65
N ASP A 2 -10.25 -2.28 -20.73
CA ASP A 2 -10.17 -0.88 -20.31
C ASP A 2 -8.81 -0.62 -19.68
N MET A 3 -7.98 0.17 -20.37
CA MET A 3 -6.71 0.66 -19.81
C MET A 3 -7.04 1.71 -18.76
N LYS A 4 -7.53 1.27 -17.60
CA LYS A 4 -7.76 2.15 -16.46
C LYS A 4 -6.42 2.73 -16.03
N GLN A 5 -6.29 4.05 -16.15
CA GLN A 5 -5.07 4.75 -15.77
C GLN A 5 -4.84 4.52 -14.26
N PRO A 6 -3.64 4.08 -13.84
CA PRO A 6 -3.34 3.85 -12.44
C PRO A 6 -3.43 5.16 -11.67
N ASN A 7 -4.08 5.12 -10.51
CA ASN A 7 -4.22 6.32 -9.69
C ASN A 7 -2.92 6.61 -8.93
N MET A 8 -2.16 7.59 -9.41
CA MET A 8 -0.86 7.97 -8.86
C MET A 8 -1.03 9.15 -7.90
N MET A 9 -0.76 8.93 -6.61
CA MET A 9 -0.92 9.92 -5.56
C MET A 9 0.39 10.17 -4.82
N THR A 10 0.62 11.39 -4.40
CA THR A 10 1.74 11.70 -3.49
C THR A 10 1.50 11.14 -2.09
N VAL A 11 2.58 10.99 -1.32
CA VAL A 11 2.51 10.56 0.09
C VAL A 11 1.47 11.34 0.90
N ARG A 12 1.38 12.66 0.67
CA ARG A 12 0.43 13.52 1.37
C ARG A 12 -1.02 13.29 0.93
N GLU A 13 -1.27 13.04 -0.34
CA GLU A 13 -2.60 12.72 -0.86
C GLU A 13 -3.08 11.37 -0.36
N VAL A 14 -2.21 10.36 -0.37
CA VAL A 14 -2.51 9.05 0.24
C VAL A 14 -2.81 9.21 1.72
N ALA A 15 -2.04 10.01 2.45
CA ALA A 15 -2.32 10.26 3.87
C ALA A 15 -3.68 10.94 4.12
N LYS A 16 -4.14 11.81 3.20
CA LYS A 16 -5.48 12.43 3.28
C LYS A 16 -6.62 11.43 3.11
N THR A 17 -6.39 10.28 2.47
CA THR A 17 -7.41 9.22 2.38
C THR A 17 -7.69 8.56 3.73
N GLY A 18 -6.85 8.79 4.74
CA GLY A 18 -6.99 8.21 6.08
C GLY A 18 -6.48 6.78 6.19
N LEU A 19 -5.98 6.19 5.09
CA LEU A 19 -5.48 4.81 5.06
C LEU A 19 -4.30 4.60 6.03
N LEU A 20 -3.31 5.50 5.98
CA LEU A 20 -2.12 5.48 6.83
C LEU A 20 -1.63 6.92 7.09
N SER A 21 -0.91 7.12 8.19
CA SER A 21 -0.30 8.42 8.48
C SER A 21 0.83 8.76 7.51
N GLU A 22 1.07 10.05 7.25
CA GLU A 22 2.17 10.50 6.39
C GLU A 22 3.53 9.94 6.85
N HIS A 23 3.73 9.90 8.17
CA HIS A 23 4.96 9.36 8.76
C HIS A 23 5.16 7.87 8.46
N ALA A 24 4.10 7.06 8.63
CA ALA A 24 4.14 5.63 8.32
C ALA A 24 4.46 5.40 6.84
N LEU A 25 3.79 6.13 5.94
CA LEU A 25 4.04 6.04 4.51
C LEU A 25 5.50 6.41 4.17
N ARG A 26 6.08 7.44 4.80
CA ARG A 26 7.50 7.81 4.58
C ARG A 26 8.47 6.72 5.04
N ILE A 27 8.19 6.06 6.18
CA ILE A 27 9.00 4.94 6.65
C ILE A 27 8.92 3.78 5.66
N MET A 28 7.71 3.40 5.23
CA MET A 28 7.50 2.31 4.28
C MET A 28 8.12 2.61 2.91
N LEU A 29 8.08 3.88 2.48
CA LEU A 29 8.70 4.35 1.25
C LEU A 29 10.23 4.20 1.30
N LYS A 30 10.84 4.62 2.42
CA LYS A 30 12.28 4.45 2.67
C LYS A 30 12.68 2.97 2.75
N ALA A 31 11.80 2.12 3.29
CA ALA A 31 11.99 0.68 3.33
C ALA A 31 11.77 -0.01 1.96
N GLY A 32 11.33 0.72 0.93
CA GLY A 32 11.08 0.15 -0.41
C GLY A 32 9.86 -0.77 -0.48
N LYS A 33 8.94 -0.69 0.48
CA LYS A 33 7.77 -1.57 0.59
C LYS A 33 6.53 -1.04 -0.14
N LEU A 34 6.56 0.20 -0.62
CA LEU A 34 5.41 0.82 -1.30
C LEU A 34 5.56 0.74 -2.82
N PRO A 35 4.46 0.50 -3.57
CA PRO A 35 4.46 0.54 -5.02
C PRO A 35 4.49 2.00 -5.47
N ALA A 36 5.69 2.57 -5.60
CA ALA A 36 5.89 3.98 -5.90
C ALA A 36 6.92 4.22 -7.02
N ILE A 37 6.70 5.29 -7.79
CA ILE A 37 7.62 5.82 -8.79
C ILE A 37 8.19 7.14 -8.29
N TYR A 38 9.48 7.35 -8.48
CA TYR A 38 10.16 8.59 -8.11
C TYR A 38 10.27 9.52 -9.33
N ILE A 39 9.74 10.73 -9.19
CA ILE A 39 9.89 11.81 -10.18
C ILE A 39 10.68 12.93 -9.52
N GLY A 40 11.98 12.96 -9.80
CA GLY A 40 12.93 13.84 -9.11
C GLY A 40 12.94 13.57 -7.60
N LYS A 41 12.51 14.55 -6.80
CA LYS A 41 12.42 14.43 -5.33
C LYS A 41 11.06 13.94 -4.82
N LYS A 42 10.06 13.82 -5.71
CA LYS A 42 8.70 13.42 -5.33
C LYS A 42 8.54 11.92 -5.53
N ALA A 43 7.81 11.28 -4.62
CA ALA A 43 7.36 9.91 -4.79
C ALA A 43 5.85 9.89 -5.07
N LEU A 44 5.48 9.23 -6.17
CA LEU A 44 4.10 8.97 -6.56
C LEU A 44 3.80 7.51 -6.31
N ILE A 45 2.90 7.26 -5.37
CA ILE A 45 2.43 5.95 -4.97
C ILE A 45 1.27 5.56 -5.89
N ASN A 46 1.30 4.34 -6.41
CA ASN A 46 0.14 3.75 -7.06
C ASN A 46 -0.85 3.31 -5.98
N TYR A 47 -1.95 4.04 -5.86
CA TYR A 47 -2.95 3.82 -4.81
C TYR A 47 -3.69 2.50 -4.98
N ASP A 48 -4.03 2.12 -6.22
CA ASP A 48 -4.78 0.90 -6.50
C ASP A 48 -3.98 -0.34 -6.05
N LYS A 49 -2.70 -0.41 -6.43
CA LYS A 49 -1.81 -1.50 -6.02
C LYS A 49 -1.52 -1.52 -4.52
N LEU A 50 -1.47 -0.35 -3.89
CA LEU A 50 -1.31 -0.24 -2.45
C LEU A 50 -2.49 -0.91 -1.73
N CYS A 51 -3.71 -0.61 -2.17
CA CYS A 51 -4.92 -1.21 -1.62
C CYS A 51 -4.93 -2.72 -1.82
N GLU A 52 -4.57 -3.21 -3.01
CA GLU A 52 -4.44 -4.65 -3.30
C GLU A 52 -3.45 -5.34 -2.33
N GLN A 53 -2.28 -4.73 -2.11
CA GLN A 53 -1.27 -5.27 -1.18
C GLN A 53 -1.75 -5.32 0.27
N LEU A 54 -2.55 -4.34 0.71
CA LEU A 54 -3.10 -4.31 2.06
C LEU A 54 -4.22 -5.34 2.23
N SER A 55 -5.07 -5.51 1.23
CA SER A 55 -6.12 -6.54 1.24
C SER A 55 -5.52 -7.94 1.30
N ALA A 56 -4.49 -8.21 0.49
CA ALA A 56 -3.80 -9.50 0.49
C ALA A 56 -3.18 -9.84 1.87
N LEU A 57 -2.64 -8.84 2.57
CA LEU A 57 -2.08 -9.04 3.91
C LEU A 57 -3.15 -9.44 4.95
N GLY A 58 -4.40 -9.01 4.76
CA GLY A 58 -5.53 -9.38 5.62
C GLY A 58 -5.99 -10.82 5.41
N GLU A 59 -5.98 -11.31 4.16
CA GLU A 59 -6.45 -12.66 3.81
C GLU A 59 -5.49 -13.77 4.32
N ASP A 60 -4.19 -13.49 4.40
CA ASP A 60 -3.21 -14.45 4.93
C ASP A 60 -3.33 -14.67 6.45
N ALA A 61 -3.96 -13.74 7.18
CA ALA A 61 -4.09 -13.83 8.64
C ALA A 61 -5.19 -14.80 9.11
N GLU A 62 -6.18 -15.10 8.27
CA GLU A 62 -7.32 -15.97 8.62
C GLU A 62 -6.99 -17.48 8.48
N ASN A 63 -5.92 -17.83 7.75
CA ASN A 63 -5.58 -19.23 7.44
C ASN A 63 -4.65 -19.91 8.46
N GLN A 64 -4.28 -19.25 9.57
CA GLN A 64 -3.32 -19.79 10.54
C GLN A 64 -3.93 -20.11 11.93
N SER A 65 -5.26 -20.08 12.07
CA SER A 65 -5.96 -20.38 13.34
C SER A 65 -6.60 -21.77 13.44
N ASP A 66 -6.22 -22.73 12.60
CA ASP A 66 -6.72 -24.11 12.67
C ASP A 66 -5.64 -25.15 12.99
N SER A 67 -4.70 -24.83 13.88
CA SER A 67 -3.91 -25.88 14.55
C SER A 67 -4.56 -26.24 15.88
N ILE A 68 -5.55 -27.13 15.77
CA ILE A 68 -6.15 -27.88 16.88
C ILE A 68 -5.06 -28.74 17.52
N TRP A 69 -4.74 -28.48 18.79
CA TRP A 69 -3.87 -29.34 19.60
C TRP A 69 -4.71 -30.46 20.23
N TYR A 70 -4.34 -31.71 19.97
CA TYR A 70 -4.88 -32.92 20.61
C TYR A 70 -4.13 -33.23 21.91
#